data_AF-A0AAU6SI95-F1
#
_entry.id   AF-A0AAU6SI95-F1
#
_cell.length_a   1.000
_cell.length_b   1.000
_cell.length_c   1.000
_cell.angle_alpha   90.00
_cell.angle_beta   90.00
_cell.angle_gamma   90.00
#
_symmetry.space_group_name_H-M   'P 1'
#
loop_
_entity.id
_entity.type
_entity.pdbx_description
1 polymer ?
#
loop_
_entity_poly.entity_id
_entity_poly.type
_entity_poly.pdbx_seq_one_letter_code
_entity_poly.pdbx_strand_id
1 'polypeptide(L)'
;MTTTAAAPVTNEQAPKTQIEIIRAHLMTGATITIWDSIRLYRITSLAPRIYDLRAEGLIIQSEMVKHNNKWFAVYWLDEPTLVKSELSNSEVAA
;
A
#
# COMPACT_ATOMS: atom_id res chain seq x y z
N MET A 1 -8.83 -6.22 50.16
CA MET A 1 -8.44 -7.50 49.50
C MET A 1 -9.28 -7.61 48.25
N THR A 2 -8.85 -7.89 47.02
CA THR A 2 -7.56 -8.13 46.35
C THR A 2 -7.92 -8.16 44.86
N THR A 3 -7.02 -7.60 44.04
CA THR A 3 -6.87 -7.62 42.56
C THR A 3 -7.66 -8.65 41.72
N THR A 4 -8.09 -8.25 40.51
CA THR A 4 -8.04 -8.99 39.21
C THR A 4 -8.90 -8.24 38.17
N ALA A 5 -8.57 -7.98 36.91
CA ALA A 5 -7.35 -8.11 36.10
C ALA A 5 -7.47 -7.07 34.97
N ALA A 6 -6.41 -6.31 34.72
CA ALA A 6 -6.24 -5.59 33.47
C ALA A 6 -6.08 -6.61 32.34
N ALA A 7 -6.98 -6.58 31.36
CA ALA A 7 -6.78 -7.27 30.09
C ALA A 7 -6.34 -6.23 29.06
N PRO A 8 -5.05 -6.14 28.70
CA PRO A 8 -4.63 -5.51 27.46
C PRO A 8 -4.75 -6.58 26.37
N VAL A 9 -5.89 -6.62 25.67
CA VAL A 9 -5.95 -7.41 24.42
C VAL A 9 -5.59 -6.50 23.26
N THR A 10 -4.32 -6.67 22.90
CA THR A 10 -3.51 -6.02 21.89
C THR A 10 -4.12 -5.99 20.50
N ASN A 11 -3.94 -4.83 19.86
CA ASN A 11 -3.94 -4.56 18.41
C ASN A 11 -5.30 -4.31 17.73
N GLU A 12 -5.89 -3.17 18.05
CA GLU A 12 -6.75 -2.41 17.14
C GLU A 12 -5.91 -1.93 15.94
N GLN A 13 -5.52 -2.82 15.03
CA GLN A 13 -5.09 -2.34 13.71
C GLN A 13 -6.34 -1.73 13.07
N ALA A 14 -6.39 -0.39 13.02
CA ALA A 14 -7.43 0.38 12.36
C ALA A 14 -7.81 -0.29 11.03
N PRO A 15 -9.09 -0.30 10.62
CA PRO A 15 -9.53 -0.94 9.39
C PRO A 15 -8.63 -0.47 8.25
N LYS A 16 -7.77 -1.36 7.74
CA LYS A 16 -6.79 -1.01 6.71
C LYS A 16 -7.55 -0.41 5.54
N THR A 17 -7.34 0.87 5.32
CA THR A 17 -7.97 1.59 4.24
C THR A 17 -7.53 1.00 2.90
N GLN A 18 -8.37 1.11 1.88
CA GLN A 18 -8.03 0.63 0.53
C GLN A 18 -6.67 1.19 0.06
N ILE A 19 -6.35 2.42 0.47
CA ILE A 19 -5.08 3.10 0.22
C ILE A 19 -3.93 2.33 0.85
N GLU A 20 -4.03 1.97 2.14
CA GLU A 20 -2.99 1.20 2.85
C GLU A 20 -2.78 -0.19 2.25
N ILE A 21 -3.84 -0.85 1.76
CA ILE A 21 -3.73 -2.15 1.10
C ILE A 21 -2.92 -2.02 -0.20
N ILE A 22 -3.25 -1.02 -1.02
CA ILE A 22 -2.53 -0.74 -2.28
C ILE A 22 -1.09 -0.32 -1.96
N ARG A 23 -0.89 0.51 -0.95
CA ARG A 23 0.42 0.94 -0.48
C ARG A 23 1.28 -0.24 -0.06
N ALA A 24 0.75 -1.12 0.79
CA ALA A 24 1.45 -2.31 1.23
C ALA A 24 1.84 -3.22 0.06
N HIS A 25 0.95 -3.38 -0.92
CA HIS A 25 1.24 -4.17 -2.12
C HIS A 25 2.30 -3.52 -3.02
N LEU A 26 2.26 -2.20 -3.19
CA LEU A 26 3.29 -1.49 -3.93
C LEU A 26 4.65 -1.52 -3.21
N MET A 27 4.65 -1.43 -1.88
CA MET A 27 5.86 -1.45 -1.04
C MET A 27 6.60 -2.79 -1.10
N THR A 28 5.96 -3.88 -1.55
CA THR A 28 6.69 -5.13 -1.83
C THR A 28 7.51 -5.08 -3.12
N GLY A 29 7.52 -3.94 -3.83
CA GLY A 29 8.13 -3.80 -5.16
C GLY A 29 7.30 -4.43 -6.27
N ALA A 30 6.05 -4.81 -5.99
CA ALA A 30 5.15 -5.37 -6.99
C ALA A 30 4.42 -4.27 -7.76
N THR A 31 4.17 -4.51 -9.04
CA THR A 31 3.32 -3.65 -9.86
C THR A 31 1.86 -4.02 -9.67
N ILE A 32 0.96 -3.05 -9.73
CA ILE A 32 -0.48 -3.27 -9.59
C ILE A 32 -1.24 -2.71 -10.79
N THR A 33 -2.18 -3.50 -11.31
CA THR A 33 -3.16 -3.06 -12.30
C THR A 33 -4.54 -2.91 -11.68
N ILE A 34 -5.45 -2.28 -12.42
CA ILE A 34 -6.87 -2.21 -12.04
C ILE A 34 -7.43 -3.64 -11.91
N TRP A 35 -7.02 -4.56 -12.78
CA TRP A 35 -7.46 -5.95 -12.71
C TRP A 35 -6.94 -6.67 -11.48
N ASP A 36 -5.67 -6.49 -11.13
CA ASP A 36 -5.10 -7.08 -9.91
C ASP A 36 -5.78 -6.53 -8.66
N SER A 37 -6.08 -5.22 -8.66
CA SER A 37 -6.81 -4.57 -7.56
C SER A 37 -8.20 -5.16 -7.36
N ILE A 38 -8.94 -5.41 -8.45
CA ILE A 38 -10.26 -6.04 -8.41
C ILE A 38 -10.15 -7.50 -7.95
N ARG A 39 -9.17 -8.24 -8.45
CA ARG A 39 -9.02 -9.68 -8.18
C ARG A 39 -8.54 -9.99 -6.77
N LEU A 40 -7.54 -9.24 -6.28
CA LEU A 40 -6.91 -9.47 -4.98
C LEU A 40 -7.68 -8.78 -3.85
N TYR A 41 -8.13 -7.54 -4.07
CA TYR A 41 -8.62 -6.67 -3.01
C TYR A 41 -10.06 -6.21 -3.21
N ARG A 42 -10.70 -6.58 -4.33
CA ARG A 42 -12.03 -6.11 -4.74
C ARG A 42 -12.14 -4.58 -4.82
N ILE A 43 -11.03 -3.92 -5.14
CA ILE A 43 -10.97 -2.47 -5.34
C ILE A 43 -11.16 -2.18 -6.82
N THR A 44 -12.27 -1.54 -7.16
CA THR A 44 -12.59 -1.15 -8.55
C THR A 44 -12.05 0.23 -8.93
N SER A 45 -11.70 1.07 -7.94
CA SER A 45 -11.24 2.44 -8.13
C SER A 45 -9.79 2.61 -7.67
N LEU A 46 -8.83 2.29 -8.54
CA LEU A 46 -7.40 2.41 -8.24
C LEU A 46 -6.85 3.83 -8.43
N ALA A 47 -7.26 4.53 -9.49
CA ALA A 47 -6.73 5.85 -9.85
C ALA A 47 -6.74 6.90 -8.72
N PRO A 48 -7.86 7.14 -8.00
CA PRO A 48 -7.86 8.12 -6.91
C PRO A 48 -6.93 7.70 -5.76
N ARG A 49 -6.80 6.40 -5.48
CA ARG A 49 -5.92 5.87 -4.43
C ARG A 49 -4.45 6.11 -4.75
N ILE A 50 -4.07 5.92 -6.02
CA ILE A 50 -2.73 6.25 -6.49
C ILE A 50 -2.46 7.76 -6.39
N TYR A 51 -3.46 8.60 -6.67
CA TYR A 51 -3.35 10.04 -6.51
C TYR A 51 -3.13 10.43 -5.03
N ASP A 52 -3.92 9.86 -4.12
CA ASP A 52 -3.74 10.05 -2.67
C ASP A 52 -2.33 9.65 -2.22
N LEU A 53 -1.83 8.50 -2.68
CA LEU A 53 -0.46 8.05 -2.38
C LEU A 53 0.63 8.96 -2.95
N ARG A 54 0.42 9.54 -4.14
CA ARG A 54 1.33 10.55 -4.70
C ARG A 54 1.32 11.82 -3.86
N ALA A 55 0.15 12.22 -3.34
CA ALA A 55 0.03 13.37 -2.43
C ALA A 55 0.73 13.13 -1.08
N GLU A 56 0.77 11.88 -0.60
CA GLU A 56 1.58 11.48 0.56
C GLU A 56 3.10 11.54 0.32
N GLY A 57 3.53 11.79 -0.93
CA GLY A 57 4.95 11.89 -1.31
C GLY A 57 5.56 10.60 -1.82
N LEU A 58 4.74 9.58 -2.14
CA LEU A 58 5.23 8.38 -2.82
C LEU A 58 5.40 8.67 -4.32
N ILE A 59 6.58 8.36 -4.86
CA ILE A 59 6.84 8.42 -6.30
C ILE A 59 6.35 7.13 -6.94
N ILE A 60 5.08 7.16 -7.36
CA ILE A 60 4.46 6.08 -8.11
C ILE A 60 4.57 6.38 -9.60
N GLN A 61 5.11 5.46 -10.36
CA GLN A 61 5.12 5.50 -11.82
C GLN A 61 3.85 4.86 -12.39
N SER A 62 3.50 5.25 -13.61
CA SER A 62 2.32 4.73 -14.29
C SER A 62 2.59 4.58 -15.78
N GLU A 63 2.24 3.44 -16.35
CA GLU A 63 2.37 3.16 -17.77
C GLU A 63 1.10 2.50 -18.32
N MET A 64 0.76 2.82 -19.56
CA MET A 64 -0.32 2.17 -20.27
C MET A 64 0.22 0.95 -21.03
N VAL A 65 -0.11 -0.23 -20.52
CA VAL A 65 0.22 -1.49 -21.19
C VAL A 65 -0.97 -1.99 -21.99
N LYS A 66 -0.70 -2.56 -23.17
CA LYS A 66 -1.72 -3.20 -23.98
C LYS A 66 -1.74 -4.70 -23.70
N HIS A 67 -2.83 -5.20 -23.11
CA HIS A 67 -3.04 -6.62 -22.87
C HIS A 67 -4.35 -7.07 -23.54
N ASN A 68 -4.30 -8.18 -24.29
CA ASN A 68 -5.48 -8.74 -24.97
C ASN A 68 -6.27 -7.69 -25.80
N ASN A 69 -5.56 -6.86 -26.56
CA ASN A 69 -6.11 -5.76 -27.35
C ASN A 69 -6.79 -4.61 -26.59
N LYS A 70 -6.72 -4.59 -25.25
CA LYS A 70 -7.22 -3.52 -24.39
C LYS A 70 -6.04 -2.83 -23.69
N TRP A 71 -6.18 -1.53 -23.46
CA TRP A 71 -5.18 -0.74 -22.75
C TRP A 71 -5.53 -0.69 -21.26
N PHE A 72 -4.53 -0.91 -20.41
CA PHE A 72 -4.66 -0.87 -18.96
C PHE A 72 -3.52 -0.06 -18.37
N ALA A 73 -3.82 0.70 -17.32
CA ALA A 73 -2.79 1.38 -16.54
C ALA A 73 -2.17 0.41 -15.52
N VAL A 74 -0.86 0.32 -15.53
CA VAL A 74 -0.03 -0.36 -14.54
C VAL A 74 0.64 0.70 -13.69
N TYR A 75 0.69 0.47 -12.38
CA TYR A 75 1.32 1.37 -11.43
C TYR A 75 2.37 0.61 -10.62
N TRP A 76 3.49 1.26 -10.32
CA TRP A 76 4.55 0.69 -9.48
C TRP A 76 5.28 1.78 -8.70
N LEU A 77 5.91 1.42 -7.59
CA LEU A 77 6.77 2.33 -6.86
C LEU A 77 8.15 2.40 -7.52
N ASP A 78 8.68 3.61 -7.62
CA ASP A 78 10.05 3.82 -8.06
C ASP A 78 11.01 3.38 -6.95
N GLU A 79 12.08 2.65 -7.29
CA GLU A 79 13.09 2.15 -6.34
C GLU A 79 13.53 3.13 -5.24
N PRO A 80 13.78 4.43 -5.52
CA PRO A 80 14.17 5.40 -4.48
C PRO A 80 13.12 5.56 -3.36
N THR A 81 11.85 5.25 -3.61
CA THR A 81 10.82 5.28 -2.56
C THR A 81 10.87 4.08 -1.63
N LEU A 82 11.30 2.93 -2.12
CA LEU A 82 11.47 1.71 -1.34
C LEU A 82 12.62 1.90 -0.33
N VAL A 83 13.75 2.43 -0.80
CA VAL A 83 14.95 2.71 0.02
C VAL A 83 14.66 3.73 1.13
N LYS A 84 13.84 4.75 0.84
CA LYS A 84 13.45 5.77 1.84
C LYS A 84 12.61 5.20 2.98
N SER A 85 11.84 4.13 2.73
CA SER A 85 11.05 3.47 3.76
C SER A 85 11.91 2.57 4.67
N GLU A 86 12.97 1.94 4.14
CA GLU A 86 13.88 1.10 4.94
C GLU A 86 14.76 1.93 5.89
N LEU A 87 15.16 3.13 5.45
CA LEU A 87 15.92 4.08 6.28
C LEU A 87 15.10 4.62 7.47
N SER A 88 13.78 4.74 7.34
CA SER A 88 12.92 5.20 8.44
C SER A 88 12.69 4.15 9.52
N ASN A 89 12.92 2.87 9.23
CA ASN A 89 12.76 1.77 10.20
C ASN A 89 14.05 1.46 10.98
N SER A 90 15.17 2.11 10.64
CA SER A 90 16.48 1.81 11.21
C SER A 90 16.89 2.75 12.36
N GLU A 91 16.09 3.78 12.69
CA GLU A 91 16.40 4.74 13.77
C GLU A 91 15.81 4.35 15.15
N VAL A 92 15.16 3.18 15.27
CA VAL A 92 14.59 2.67 16.54
C VAL A 92 15.25 1.35 16.96
N ALA A 93 16.58 1.34 17.03
CA ALA A 93 17.34 0.33 17.77
C ALA A 93 18.62 0.98 18.32
N ALA A 94 18.44 1.82 19.34
CA ALA A 94 19.51 2.26 20.23
C ALA A 94 19.75 1.21 21.32
#